data_AF-A0A4R2RYP3-F1
#
_entry.id   AF-A0A4R2RYP3-F1
#
_cell.length_a   1.000
_cell.length_b   1.000
_cell.length_c   1.000
_cell.angle_alpha   90.00
_cell.angle_beta   90.00
_cell.angle_gamma   90.00
#
_symmetry.space_group_name_H-M   'P 1'
#
loop_
_entity.id
_entity.type
_entity.pdbx_description
1 polymer ?
#
loop_
_entity_poly.entity_id
_entity_poly.type
_entity_poly.pdbx_seq_one_letter_code
_entity_poly.pdbx_strand_id
1 'polypeptide(L)' 'MAKTGEKPAAGTYKCTKCRFKITVDGATELPICPLCKFDEYVKVD' A
#
# COMPACT_ATOMS: atom_id res chain seq x y z
N MET A 1 8.95 3.28 3.24
CA MET A 1 8.35 2.61 2.07
C MET A 1 7.80 1.29 2.58
N ALA A 2 6.58 0.92 2.21
CA ALA A 2 5.93 -0.30 2.70
C ALA A 2 5.72 -1.25 1.53
N LYS A 3 5.97 -2.55 1.75
CA LYS A 3 5.80 -3.58 0.71
C LYS A 3 4.52 -4.39 0.91
N THR A 4 4.12 -5.07 -0.16
CA THR A 4 3.03 -6.05 -0.13
C THR A 4 3.36 -7.16 0.88
N GLY A 5 2.36 -7.57 1.65
CA GLY A 5 2.51 -8.55 2.72
C GLY A 5 3.06 -7.96 4.03
N GLU A 6 3.53 -6.71 4.05
CA GLU A 6 3.77 -6.03 5.33
C GLU A 6 2.45 -5.55 5.92
N LYS A 7 2.43 -5.48 7.25
CA LYS A 7 1.31 -5.00 8.03
C LYS A 7 1.66 -3.60 8.56
N PRO A 8 1.53 -2.55 7.74
CA PRO A 8 1.96 -1.23 8.15
C PRO A 8 0.94 -0.60 9.10
N ALA A 9 1.28 0.54 9.70
CA ALA A 9 0.34 1.31 10.49
C ALA A 9 -0.89 1.75 9.67
N ALA A 10 -1.99 2.02 10.36
CA ALA A 10 -3.17 2.58 9.70
C ALA A 10 -2.82 3.88 8.95
N GLY A 11 -3.37 4.05 7.76
CA GLY A 11 -3.17 5.24 6.95
C GLY A 11 -3.39 4.99 5.46
N THR A 12 -3.24 6.05 4.67
CA THR A 12 -3.33 5.96 3.21
C THR A 12 -1.96 5.67 2.61
N TYR A 13 -1.91 4.63 1.78
CA TYR A 13 -0.76 4.18 1.03
C TYR A 13 -0.99 4.42 -0.45
N LYS A 14 0.04 4.92 -1.12
CA LYS A 14 0.02 5.18 -2.56
C LYS A 14 1.03 4.28 -3.27
N CYS A 15 0.61 3.55 -4.28
CA CYS A 15 1.52 2.80 -5.14
C CYS A 15 2.48 3.76 -5.83
N THR A 16 3.78 3.46 -5.79
CA THR A 16 4.82 4.31 -6.38
C THR A 16 4.77 4.34 -7.91
N LYS A 17 4.24 3.27 -8.53
CA LYS A 17 4.19 3.11 -10.00
C LYS A 17 2.94 3.72 -10.65
N CYS A 18 1.76 3.28 -10.23
CA CYS A 18 0.49 3.71 -10.84
C CYS A 18 -0.26 4.81 -10.05
N ARG A 19 0.30 5.23 -8.90
CA ARG A 19 -0.30 6.22 -8.00
C ARG A 19 -1.65 5.81 -7.39
N PHE A 20 -2.01 4.52 -7.48
CA PHE A 20 -3.18 3.95 -6.81
C PHE A 20 -3.13 4.20 -5.31
N LYS A 21 -4.24 4.63 -4.71
CA LYS A 21 -4.34 4.85 -3.27
C LYS A 21 -5.14 3.73 -2.64
N ILE A 22 -4.61 3.18 -1.56
CA ILE A 22 -5.30 2.22 -0.70
C ILE A 22 -5.24 2.73 0.74
N THR A 23 -6.37 2.66 1.43
CA THR A 23 -6.42 2.93 2.86
C THR A 23 -6.38 1.60 3.56
N VAL A 24 -5.49 1.47 4.54
CA VAL A 24 -5.39 0.29 5.39
C VAL A 24 -5.59 0.71 6.84
N ASP A 25 -6.28 -0.11 7.61
CA ASP A 25 -6.60 0.13 9.02
C ASP A 25 -5.52 -0.39 9.97
N GLY A 26 -4.37 -0.83 9.44
CA GLY A 26 -3.27 -1.42 10.21
C GLY A 26 -3.52 -2.84 10.74
N ALA A 27 -4.74 -3.36 10.57
CA ALA A 27 -5.09 -4.75 10.88
C ALA A 27 -4.87 -5.71 9.71
N THR A 28 -4.65 -5.19 8.50
CA THR A 28 -4.57 -5.95 7.25
C THR A 28 -3.21 -5.76 6.59
N GLU A 29 -2.69 -6.83 5.99
CA GLU A 29 -1.49 -6.80 5.18
C GLU A 29 -1.74 -5.99 3.89
N LEU A 30 -0.72 -5.26 3.43
CA LEU A 30 -0.80 -4.54 2.16
C LEU A 30 -0.99 -5.55 1.01
N PRO A 31 -2.08 -5.47 0.25
CA PRO A 31 -2.26 -6.31 -0.92
C PRO A 31 -1.36 -5.82 -2.07
N ILE A 32 -1.06 -6.72 -2.99
CA ILE A 32 -0.38 -6.35 -4.24
C ILE A 32 -1.25 -5.36 -5.03
N CYS A 33 -0.62 -4.42 -5.73
CA CYS A 33 -1.39 -3.39 -6.42
C CYS A 33 -2.29 -4.00 -7.51
N PRO A 34 -3.62 -3.79 -7.47
CA PRO A 34 -4.54 -4.43 -8.42
C PRO A 34 -4.40 -3.89 -9.84
N LEU A 35 -3.86 -2.68 -10.03
CA LEU A 35 -3.71 -2.05 -11.35
C LEU A 35 -2.44 -2.45 -12.08
N CYS A 36 -1.32 -2.52 -11.36
CA CYS A 36 0.00 -2.70 -11.99
C CYS A 36 0.81 -3.88 -11.44
N LYS A 37 0.24 -4.63 -10.49
CA LYS A 37 0.86 -5.75 -9.78
C LYS A 37 2.21 -5.40 -9.13
N PHE A 38 2.39 -4.12 -8.79
CA PHE A 38 3.58 -3.65 -8.11
C PHE A 38 3.43 -3.83 -6.60
N ASP A 39 4.50 -4.22 -5.93
CA ASP A 39 4.48 -4.55 -4.51
C ASP A 39 4.86 -3.37 -3.60
N GLU A 40 5.29 -2.24 -4.13
CA GLU A 40 5.75 -1.10 -3.34
C GLU A 40 4.73 0.03 -3.20
N TYR A 41 4.61 0.50 -1.97
CA TYR A 41 3.75 1.60 -1.56
C TYR A 41 4.50 2.63 -0.72
N VAL A 42 4.03 3.89 -0.80
CA VAL A 42 4.48 4.99 0.04
C VAL A 42 3.31 5.51 0.86
N LYS A 43 3.48 5.67 2.17
CA LYS A 43 2.48 6.32 3.03
C LYS A 43 2.36 7.79 2.59
N VAL A 44 1.14 8.26 2.38
CA VAL A 44 0.85 9.65 1.97
C VAL A 44 -0.05 10.38 2.99
N ASP A 45 -0.15 9.79 4.17
CA ASP A 45 -0.79 10.33 5.38
C ASP A 45 -0.05 11.55 5.91
#